data_AF-A0A967J8L0-F1
#
_entry.id   AF-A0A967J8L0-F1
#
_cell.length_a   1.000
_cell.length_b   1.000
_cell.length_c   1.000
_cell.angle_alpha   90.00
_cell.angle_beta   90.00
_cell.angle_gamma   90.00
#
_symmetry.space_group_name_H-M   'P 1'
#
loop_
_entity.id
_entity.type
_entity.pdbx_description
1 polymer ?
#
loop_
_entity_poly.entity_id
_entity_poly.type
_entity_poly.pdbx_seq_one_letter_code
_entity_poly.pdbx_strand_id
1 'polypeptide(L)'
;DLTAVMAGESPCGRTNTRIKGWMGRADQTTKVKGMFVHPSQVAEVLRRHPAVKRARLVVERPGNTDVMTLRCEAEGAGEAL
;
A
#
# COMPACT_ATOMS: atom_id res chain seq x y z
N ASP A 1 -4.19 -5.81 9.08
CA ASP A 1 -5.21 -4.81 8.72
C ASP A 1 -5.78 -4.15 9.98
N LEU A 2 -6.50 -3.04 9.83
CA LEU A 2 -7.18 -2.35 10.91
C LEU A 2 -8.70 -2.48 10.77
N THR A 3 -9.37 -2.70 11.90
CA THR A 3 -10.83 -2.68 12.02
C THR A 3 -11.22 -2.31 13.45
N ALA A 4 -12.52 -2.21 13.71
CA ALA A 4 -13.08 -2.05 15.04
C ALA A 4 -14.29 -2.96 15.21
N VAL A 5 -14.53 -3.40 16.45
CA VAL A 5 -15.76 -4.10 16.82
C VAL A 5 -16.94 -3.15 16.61
N MET A 6 -17.99 -3.68 15.99
CA MET A 6 -19.27 -3.01 15.82
C MET A 6 -20.21 -3.45 16.95
N ALA A 7 -20.68 -2.48 17.74
CA ALA A 7 -21.62 -2.73 18.83
C ALA A 7 -23.04 -3.02 18.29
N GLY A 8 -23.85 -3.67 19.12
CA GLY A 8 -25.27 -3.94 18.86
C GLY A 8 -25.53 -5.22 18.05
N GLU A 9 -26.79 -5.65 18.08
CA GLU A 9 -27.24 -6.88 17.43
C GLU A 9 -27.22 -6.78 15.91
N SER A 10 -27.00 -7.91 15.24
CA SER A 10 -27.02 -7.97 13.78
C SER A 10 -28.46 -7.81 13.27
N PRO A 11 -28.70 -6.97 12.23
CA PRO A 11 -30.00 -6.87 11.58
C PRO A 11 -30.53 -8.21 11.02
N CYS A 12 -29.64 -9.18 10.77
CA CYS A 12 -30.02 -10.51 10.29
C CYS A 12 -30.21 -11.55 11.41
N GLY A 13 -30.23 -11.13 12.68
CA GLY A 13 -30.46 -12.01 13.84
C GLY A 13 -29.27 -12.89 14.26
N ARG A 14 -28.14 -12.84 13.53
CA ARG A 14 -26.91 -13.54 13.92
C ARG A 14 -26.25 -12.87 15.13
N THR A 15 -25.68 -13.68 16.03
CA THR A 15 -25.12 -13.25 17.32
C THR A 15 -23.59 -13.13 17.34
N ASN A 16 -22.91 -13.38 16.23
CA ASN A 16 -21.45 -13.27 16.14
C ASN A 16 -20.98 -11.82 16.34
N THR A 17 -19.74 -11.65 16.82
CA THR A 17 -19.06 -10.36 16.81
C THR A 17 -19.00 -9.77 15.41
N ARG A 18 -19.42 -8.51 15.28
CA ARG A 18 -19.43 -7.78 14.02
C ARG A 18 -18.25 -6.82 13.98
N ILE A 19 -17.75 -6.54 12.78
CA ILE A 19 -16.69 -5.56 12.54
C ILE A 19 -17.20 -4.43 11.65
N LYS A 20 -16.63 -3.23 11.79
CA LYS A 20 -16.97 -2.06 10.95
C LYS A 20 -16.50 -2.16 9.49
N GLY A 21 -15.87 -3.27 9.12
CA GLY A 21 -15.16 -3.44 7.85
C GLY A 21 -13.69 -3.03 7.96
N TRP A 22 -13.00 -3.01 6.83
CA TRP A 22 -11.57 -2.71 6.78
C TRP A 22 -11.36 -1.21 6.79
N MET A 23 -10.64 -0.73 7.80
CA MET A 23 -10.35 0.70 8.00
C MET A 23 -8.96 1.10 7.51
N GLY A 24 -8.23 0.16 6.92
CA GLY A 24 -6.89 0.38 6.38
C GLY A 24 -5.87 -0.61 6.93
N ARG A 25 -4.61 -0.18 6.91
CA ARG A 25 -3.44 -1.00 7.23
C ARG A 25 -2.82 -0.55 8.54
N ALA A 26 -2.42 -1.53 9.36
CA ALA A 26 -1.68 -1.28 10.60
C ALA A 26 -0.17 -1.10 10.32
N ASP A 27 0.25 -1.45 9.11
CA ASP A 27 1.61 -1.46 8.60
C ASP A 27 1.70 -0.65 7.29
N GLN A 28 2.90 -0.58 6.71
CA GLN A 28 3.15 0.18 5.47
C GLN A 28 2.87 -0.60 4.18
N THR A 29 2.40 -1.84 4.27
CA THR A 29 2.07 -2.65 3.10
C THR A 29 0.77 -2.15 2.47
N THR A 30 0.70 -2.08 1.14
CA THR A 30 -0.52 -1.70 0.40
C THR A 30 -0.96 -2.78 -0.59
N LYS A 31 -2.08 -2.56 -1.28
CA LYS A 31 -2.55 -3.41 -2.38
C LYS A 31 -2.61 -2.61 -3.68
N VAL A 32 -2.12 -3.22 -4.76
CA VAL A 32 -2.21 -2.71 -6.13
C VAL A 32 -2.79 -3.82 -6.99
N LYS A 33 -3.95 -3.58 -7.60
CA LYS A 33 -4.69 -4.54 -8.43
C LYS A 33 -4.85 -5.91 -7.76
N GLY A 34 -5.14 -5.92 -6.45
CA GLY A 34 -5.35 -7.13 -5.64
C GLY A 34 -4.07 -7.78 -5.10
N MET A 35 -2.88 -7.33 -5.51
CA MET A 35 -1.59 -7.88 -5.05
C MET A 35 -1.01 -7.06 -3.90
N PHE A 36 -0.37 -7.72 -2.93
CA PHE A 36 0.32 -7.04 -1.85
C PHE A 36 1.65 -6.44 -2.32
N VAL A 37 1.89 -5.19 -1.90
CA VAL A 37 3.14 -4.49 -2.11
C VAL A 37 3.75 -4.12 -0.76
N HIS A 38 4.94 -4.63 -0.49
CA HIS A 38 5.65 -4.48 0.78
C HIS A 38 6.84 -3.51 0.64
N PRO A 39 7.18 -2.74 1.68
CA PRO A 39 8.38 -1.90 1.67
C PRO A 39 9.68 -2.66 1.37
N SER A 40 9.79 -3.92 1.79
CA SER A 40 10.95 -4.78 1.52
C SER A 40 11.16 -5.05 0.03
N GLN A 41 10.10 -5.05 -0.79
CA GLN A 41 10.23 -5.20 -2.25
C GLN A 41 10.86 -3.95 -2.88
N VAL A 42 10.57 -2.77 -2.35
CA VAL A 42 11.24 -1.52 -2.79
C VAL A 42 12.71 -1.56 -2.42
N ALA A 43 13.05 -2.01 -1.22
CA ALA A 43 14.44 -2.19 -0.80
C ALA A 43 15.19 -3.21 -1.69
N GLU A 44 14.53 -4.31 -2.07
CA GLU A 44 15.06 -5.30 -3.00
C GLU A 44 15.33 -4.70 -4.40
N VAL A 45 14.51 -3.77 -4.87
CA VAL A 45 14.77 -3.00 -6.11
C VAL A 45 16.04 -2.16 -5.95
N LEU A 46 16.21 -1.39 -4.87
CA LEU A 46 17.44 -0.61 -4.64
C LEU A 46 18.69 -1.52 -4.62
N ARG A 47 18.59 -2.70 -3.99
CA ARG A 47 19.70 -3.67 -3.94
C ARG A 47 20.13 -4.15 -5.34
N ARG A 48 19.18 -4.28 -6.26
CA ARG A 48 19.43 -4.71 -7.66
C ARG A 48 19.90 -3.57 -8.55
N HIS A 49 19.69 -2.31 -8.16
CA HIS A 49 20.03 -1.11 -8.93
C HIS A 49 20.91 -0.14 -8.11
N PRO A 50 22.22 -0.42 -7.95
CA PRO A 50 23.11 0.36 -7.08
C PRO A 50 23.28 1.85 -7.44
N ALA A 51 22.93 2.22 -8.68
CA ALA A 51 22.90 3.62 -9.12
C ALA A 51 21.78 4.43 -8.46
N VAL A 52 20.69 3.79 -8.03
CA VAL A 52 19.58 4.41 -7.31
C VAL A 52 19.88 4.42 -5.81
N LYS A 53 20.11 5.60 -5.23
CA LYS A 53 20.47 5.74 -3.81
C LYS A 53 19.25 5.80 -2.90
N ARG A 54 18.15 6.40 -3.38
CA ARG A 54 16.91 6.55 -2.63
C ARG A 54 15.74 6.27 -3.55
N ALA A 55 14.69 5.62 -3.04
CA ALA A 55 13.43 5.53 -3.76
C ALA A 55 12.23 5.65 -2.84
N ARG A 56 11.12 6.09 -3.41
CA ARG A 56 9.80 6.14 -2.77
C ARG A 56 8.78 5.58 -3.74
N LEU A 57 8.06 4.55 -3.32
CA LEU A 57 6.89 4.07 -4.04
C LEU A 57 5.67 4.90 -3.62
N VAL A 58 5.03 5.53 -4.59
CA VAL A 58 3.78 6.26 -4.42
C VAL A 58 2.68 5.42 -5.08
N VAL A 59 1.63 5.12 -4.33
CA VAL A 59 0.46 4.37 -4.81
C VAL A 59 -0.75 5.26 -4.67
N GLU A 60 -1.42 5.49 -5.78
CA GLU A 60 -2.60 6.35 -5.91
C GLU A 60 -3.75 5.58 -6.54
N ARG A 61 -4.98 6.07 -6.33
CA ARG A 61 -6.18 5.46 -6.91
C ARG A 61 -7.11 6.50 -7.55
N PRO A 62 -6.66 7.27 -8.57
CA PRO A 62 -7.54 8.19 -9.28
C PRO A 62 -8.64 7.41 -9.99
N GLY A 63 -9.90 7.82 -9.81
CA GLY A 63 -11.05 7.19 -10.48
C GLY A 63 -11.14 5.67 -10.28
N ASN A 64 -10.82 5.16 -9.09
CA ASN A 64 -10.81 3.73 -8.75
C ASN A 64 -9.79 2.85 -9.50
N THR A 65 -8.84 3.47 -10.23
CA THR A 65 -7.77 2.75 -10.93
C THR A 65 -6.47 2.86 -10.14
N ASP A 66 -5.84 1.73 -9.84
CA ASP A 66 -4.54 1.75 -9.15
C ASP A 66 -3.43 2.25 -10.08
N VAL A 67 -2.72 3.28 -9.63
CA VAL A 67 -1.52 3.84 -10.25
C VAL A 67 -0.36 3.69 -9.29
N MET A 68 0.77 3.19 -9.78
CA MET A 68 1.96 2.95 -8.97
C MET A 68 3.16 3.64 -9.63
N THR A 69 3.78 4.59 -8.91
CA THR A 69 4.91 5.37 -9.38
C THR A 69 6.09 5.20 -8.43
N LEU A 70 7.20 4.64 -8.93
CA LEU A 70 8.45 4.57 -8.17
C LEU A 70 9.29 5.81 -8.49
N ARG A 71 9.42 6.71 -7.51
CA ARG A 71 10.31 7.86 -7.61
C ARG A 71 11.70 7.46 -7.14
N CYS A 72 12.71 7.71 -7.96
CA CYS A 72 14.09 7.31 -7.72
C CYS A 72 15.02 8.53 -7.75
N GLU A 73 16.02 8.52 -6.89
CA GLU A 73 17.18 9.40 -7.00
C GLU A 73 18.40 8.57 -7.39
N ALA A 74 19.06 8.95 -8.50
CA ALA A 74 20.19 8.23 -9.04
C ALA A 74 21.37 9.16 -9.34
N GLU A 75 22.59 8.66 -9.13
CA GLU A 75 23.81 9.37 -9.55
C GLU A 75 23.89 9.37 -11.09
N GLY A 76 24.05 10.55 -11.69
CA GLY A 76 24.19 10.70 -13.15
C GLY A 76 22.89 10.98 -13.92
N ALA A 77 21.75 11.13 -13.25
CA ALA A 77 20.54 11.65 -13.89
C ALA A 77 20.66 13.18 -14.04
N GLY A 78 21.17 13.62 -15.20
CA GLY A 78 20.91 14.97 -15.69
C GLY A 78 19.39 15.22 -15.78
N GLU A 79 19.03 16.50 -15.77
CA GLU A 79 17.68 17.08 -15.84
C GLU A 79 16.60 16.11 -16.37
N ALA A 80 15.55 15.90 -15.56
CA ALA A 80 14.50 14.91 -15.79
C ALA A 80 13.87 15.03 -17.20
N LEU A 81 13.81 13.90 -17.91
CA LEU A 81 12.94 13.69 -19.07
C LEU A 81 11.50 13.40 -18.62
#